data_AF-A0A497U0K2-F1
#
_entry.id   AF-A0A497U0K2-F1
#
_cell.length_a   1.000
_cell.length_b   1.000
_cell.length_c   1.000
_cell.angle_alpha   90.00
_cell.angle_beta   90.00
_cell.angle_gamma   90.00
#
_symmetry.space_group_name_H-M   'P 1'
#
loop_
_entity.id
_entity.type
_entity.pdbx_description
1 polymer ?
#
loop_
_entity_poly.entity_id
_entity_poly.type
_entity_poly.pdbx_seq_one_letter_code
_entity_poly.pdbx_strand_id
1 'polypeptide(L)'
;MITLSVRSLPRSTTEESLTALFSEYGVVRSLKLVKDLFSGDCKGFATIDMEGHEARAAMAALDGSEFNGSMIRVGPDRPRRGRGGKRR
;
A
#
# COMPACT_ATOMS: atom_id res chain seq x y z
N MET A 1 6.45 -12.83 -1.15
CA MET A 1 5.19 -12.07 -1.01
C MET A 1 5.03 -11.48 0.38
N ILE A 2 5.05 -10.16 0.45
CA ILE A 2 4.61 -9.38 1.60
C ILE A 2 3.59 -8.37 1.11
N THR A 3 2.67 -7.99 1.99
CA THR A 3 1.69 -6.95 1.69
C THR A 3 2.24 -5.63 2.24
N LEU A 4 2.11 -4.56 1.47
CA LEU A 4 2.43 -3.20 1.86
C LEU A 4 1.13 -2.46 2.12
N SER A 5 1.10 -1.62 3.15
CA SER A 5 -0.01 -0.73 3.43
C SER A 5 0.46 0.70 3.27
N VAL A 6 -0.21 1.43 2.39
CA VAL A 6 -0.02 2.85 2.20
C VAL A 6 -1.09 3.57 3.03
N ARG A 7 -0.67 4.58 3.80
CA ARG A 7 -1.51 5.42 4.66
C ARG A 7 -1.31 6.89 4.31
N SER A 8 -2.31 7.71 4.61
CA SER A 8 -2.25 9.17 4.38
C SER A 8 -2.17 9.54 2.89
N LEU A 9 -2.87 8.79 2.03
CA LEU A 9 -3.00 9.12 0.61
C LEU A 9 -4.00 10.26 0.37
N PRO A 10 -3.68 11.26 -0.48
CA PRO A 10 -4.63 12.29 -0.89
C PRO A 10 -5.75 11.72 -1.76
N ARG A 11 -6.90 12.42 -1.81
CA ARG A 11 -8.08 12.07 -2.64
C ARG A 11 -7.78 11.89 -4.13
N SER A 12 -6.72 12.52 -4.63
CA SER A 12 -6.29 12.40 -6.03
C SER A 12 -5.55 11.09 -6.32
N THR A 13 -5.18 10.30 -5.30
CA THR A 13 -4.42 9.06 -5.50
C THR A 13 -5.32 7.97 -6.06
N THR A 14 -4.90 7.39 -7.18
CA THR A 14 -5.55 6.25 -7.81
C THR A 14 -4.71 4.97 -7.71
N GLU A 15 -5.38 3.85 -7.91
CA GLU A 15 -4.78 2.52 -8.01
C GLU A 15 -3.70 2.47 -9.10
N GLU A 16 -3.93 3.15 -10.23
CA GLU A 16 -3.00 3.22 -11.34
C GLU A 16 -1.73 4.01 -10.99
N SER A 17 -1.84 5.16 -10.31
CA SER A 17 -0.67 5.94 -9.89
C SER A 17 0.22 5.18 -8.92
N LEU A 18 -0.39 4.48 -7.95
CA LEU A 18 0.37 3.63 -7.04
C LEU A 18 0.98 2.45 -7.80
N THR A 19 0.23 1.78 -8.67
CA THR A 19 0.80 0.67 -9.45
C THR A 19 2.00 1.14 -10.26
N ALA A 20 1.93 2.30 -10.92
CA ALA A 20 3.06 2.87 -11.66
C ALA A 20 4.27 3.17 -10.77
N LEU A 21 4.04 3.82 -9.62
CA LEU A 21 5.10 4.14 -8.64
C LEU A 21 5.78 2.88 -8.11
N PHE A 22 5.00 1.89 -7.70
CA PHE A 22 5.53 0.64 -7.15
C PHE A 22 6.12 -0.26 -8.25
N SER A 23 5.66 -0.14 -9.50
CA SER A 23 6.21 -0.85 -10.65
C SER A 23 7.65 -0.47 -10.98
N GLU A 24 8.12 0.71 -10.55
CA GLU A 24 9.51 1.13 -10.70
C GLU A 24 10.46 0.36 -9.76
N TYR A 25 9.95 -0.06 -8.61
CA TYR A 25 10.69 -0.82 -7.60
C TYR A 25 10.48 -2.34 -7.72
N GLY A 26 9.39 -2.78 -8.35
CA GLY A 26 9.12 -4.19 -8.54
C GLY A 26 7.75 -4.57 -9.06
N VAL A 27 7.48 -5.88 -9.16
CA VAL A 27 6.23 -6.39 -9.74
C VAL A 27 5.08 -6.37 -8.73
N VAL A 28 4.12 -5.48 -8.95
CA VAL A 28 2.85 -5.44 -8.21
C VAL A 28 1.98 -6.61 -8.65
N ARG A 29 1.69 -7.54 -7.72
CA ARG A 29 0.80 -8.69 -7.99
C ARG A 29 -0.66 -8.38 -7.73
N SER A 30 -0.94 -7.61 -6.70
CA SER A 30 -2.30 -7.23 -6.33
C SER A 30 -2.26 -5.84 -5.73
N LEU A 31 -3.18 -4.98 -6.13
CA LEU A 31 -3.37 -3.69 -5.51
C LEU A 31 -4.83 -3.55 -5.14
N LYS A 32 -5.08 -3.07 -3.93
CA LYS A 32 -6.43 -2.85 -3.41
C LYS A 32 -6.46 -1.52 -2.68
N LEU A 33 -7.13 -0.54 -3.28
CA LEU A 33 -7.33 0.75 -2.64
C LEU A 33 -8.62 0.77 -1.82
N VAL A 34 -8.48 1.08 -0.53
CA VAL A 34 -9.59 1.15 0.42
C VAL A 34 -10.03 2.61 0.54
N LYS A 35 -11.06 2.94 -0.23
CA LYS A 35 -11.77 4.23 -0.14
C LYS A 35 -13.01 4.09 0.72
N ASP A 36 -13.29 5.09 1.56
CA ASP A 36 -14.52 5.11 2.35
C ASP A 36 -15.66 5.61 1.46
N LEU A 37 -16.53 4.69 1.03
CA LEU A 37 -17.66 5.03 0.16
C LEU A 37 -18.74 5.85 0.87
N PHE A 38 -18.73 5.94 2.20
CA PHE A 38 -19.84 6.52 2.97
C PHE A 38 -19.66 8.02 3.23
N SER A 39 -18.43 8.48 3.49
CA SER A 39 -18.12 9.92 3.55
C SER A 39 -17.69 10.51 2.21
N GLY A 40 -17.34 9.68 1.21
CA GLY A 40 -16.73 10.14 -0.04
C GLY A 40 -15.30 10.67 0.15
N ASP A 41 -14.75 10.52 1.35
CA ASP A 41 -13.36 10.86 1.69
C ASP A 41 -12.46 9.67 1.38
N CYS A 42 -11.42 9.91 0.59
CA CYS A 42 -10.32 8.96 0.51
C CYS A 42 -9.68 8.95 1.88
N LYS A 43 -10.03 7.92 2.67
CA LYS A 43 -9.45 7.63 3.98
C LYS A 43 -7.93 7.47 3.91
N GLY A 44 -7.39 7.37 2.69
CA GLY A 44 -5.97 7.46 2.41
C GLY A 44 -5.27 6.12 2.57
N PHE A 45 -5.99 5.01 2.41
CA PHE A 45 -5.48 3.66 2.64
C PHE A 45 -5.46 2.84 1.36
N ALA A 46 -4.33 2.19 1.08
CA ALA A 46 -4.23 1.18 0.03
C ALA A 46 -3.35 0.02 0.50
N THR A 47 -3.59 -1.17 -0.03
CA THR A 47 -2.77 -2.36 0.21
C THR A 47 -2.24 -2.91 -1.10
N ILE A 48 -0.95 -3.25 -1.13
CA ILE A 48 -0.24 -3.69 -2.34
C ILE A 48 0.53 -4.97 -2.01
N ASP A 49 0.32 -6.04 -2.78
CA ASP A 49 1.07 -7.27 -2.67
C ASP A 49 2.23 -7.30 -3.67
N MET A 50 3.44 -7.45 -3.14
CA MET A 50 4.69 -7.47 -3.90
C MET A 50 5.66 -8.54 -3.37
N GLU A 51 6.77 -8.77 -4.07
CA GLU A 51 7.84 -9.61 -3.55
C GLU A 51 8.54 -8.97 -2.34
N GLY A 52 9.04 -9.82 -1.43
CA GLY A 52 9.61 -9.33 -0.16
C GLY A 52 10.89 -8.51 -0.30
N HIS A 53 11.59 -8.60 -1.42
CA HIS A 53 12.78 -7.81 -1.70
C HIS A 53 12.40 -6.42 -2.26
N GLU A 54 11.56 -6.39 -3.30
CA GLU A 54 11.03 -5.17 -3.94
C GLU A 54 10.26 -4.30 -2.94
N ALA A 55 9.40 -4.94 -2.14
CA ALA A 55 8.54 -4.25 -1.20
C ALA A 55 9.32 -3.49 -0.11
N ARG A 56 10.47 -4.02 0.33
CA ARG A 56 11.34 -3.34 1.30
C ARG A 56 12.02 -2.11 0.69
N ALA A 57 12.42 -2.19 -0.59
CA ALA A 57 12.99 -1.05 -1.31
C ALA A 57 11.94 0.04 -1.54
N ALA A 58 10.76 -0.33 -2.01
CA ALA A 58 9.63 0.58 -2.22
C ALA A 58 9.22 1.27 -0.91
N MET A 59 9.15 0.53 0.20
CA MET A 59 8.88 1.13 1.51
C MET A 59 9.93 2.17 1.89
N ALA A 60 11.22 1.84 1.79
CA ALA A 60 12.27 2.76 2.20
C ALA A 60 12.34 4.04 1.34
N ALA A 61 11.94 3.94 0.07
CA ALA A 61 11.91 5.07 -0.85
C ALA A 61 10.62 5.91 -0.73
N LEU A 62 9.46 5.26 -0.57
CA LEU A 62 8.16 5.90 -0.62
C LEU A 62 7.59 6.26 0.76
N ASP A 63 8.09 5.66 1.85
CA ASP A 63 7.69 6.03 3.22
C ASP A 63 8.19 7.44 3.58
N GLY A 64 7.26 8.33 3.91
CA GLY A 64 7.58 9.72 4.23
C GLY A 64 7.78 10.62 3.01
N SER A 65 7.54 10.11 1.80
CA SER A 65 7.54 10.93 0.59
C SER A 65 6.32 11.86 0.55
N GLU A 66 6.49 13.04 -0.04
CA GLU A 66 5.40 13.99 -0.26
C GLU A 66 4.73 13.66 -1.60
N PHE A 67 3.45 13.25 -1.55
CA PHE A 67 2.66 12.94 -2.74
C PHE A 67 1.45 13.87 -2.80
N ASN A 68 1.35 14.68 -3.85
CA ASN A 68 0.24 15.61 -4.08
C ASN A 68 -0.05 16.55 -2.88
N GLY A 69 1.00 17.01 -2.18
CA GLY A 69 0.89 17.89 -1.01
C GLY A 69 0.46 17.19 0.27
N SER A 70 0.56 15.85 0.32
CA SER A 70 0.33 15.04 1.52
C SER A 70 1.49 14.07 1.72
N MET A 71 2.00 13.97 2.95
CA MET A 71 2.98 12.96 3.29
C MET A 71 2.32 11.58 3.25
N ILE A 72 2.79 10.73 2.35
CA ILE A 72 2.37 9.33 2.30
C ILE A 72 3.26 8.51 3.21
N ARG A 73 2.67 7.49 3.85
CA ARG A 73 3.41 6.51 4.63
C ARG A 73 3.24 5.15 4.02
N VAL A 74 4.35 4.44 3.79
CA VAL A 74 4.35 3.11 3.19
C VAL A 74 4.94 2.15 4.22
N GLY A 75 4.06 1.42 4.89
CA GLY A 75 4.43 0.43 5.88
C GLY A 75 4.34 -0.98 5.32
N PRO A 76 4.97 -1.97 5.98
CA PRO A 76 4.65 -3.36 5.71
C PRO A 76 3.27 -3.58 6.31
N ASP A 77 2.27 -3.85 5.46
CA ASP A 77 1.06 -4.44 5.99
C ASP A 77 1.49 -5.81 6.53
N ARG A 78 1.21 -6.09 7.81
CA ARG A 78 1.50 -7.42 8.34
C ARG A 78 0.28 -8.30 8.02
N PRO A 79 0.26 -9.08 6.92
CA PRO A 79 -0.49 -10.31 6.98
C PRO A 79 0.31 -11.19 7.94
N ARG A 80 -0.30 -11.58 9.05
CA ARG A 80 0.32 -12.53 9.98
C ARG A 80 0.63 -13.83 9.23
N ARG A 81 1.83 -13.95 8.66
CA ARG A 81 2.35 -15.22 8.18
C ARG A 81 2.82 -15.99 9.42
N GLY A 82 1.87 -16.63 10.10
CA GLY A 82 2.14 -17.53 11.24
C GLY A 82 1.32 -17.31 12.53
N ARG A 83 -0.01 -17.30 12.46
CA ARG A 83 -0.88 -17.95 13.46
C ARG A 83 -1.96 -18.65 12.63
N GLY A 84 -1.93 -19.96 12.40
CA GLY A 84 -1.97 -20.98 13.44
C GLY A 84 -3.33 -20.93 14.14
N GLY A 85 -4.32 -21.68 13.63
CA GLY A 85 -5.67 -21.86 14.21
C GLY A 85 -6.79 -21.46 13.25
N LYS A 86 -7.16 -22.28 12.26
CA LYS A 86 -8.16 -23.36 12.38
C LYS A 86 -9.47 -22.80 12.98
N ARG A 87 -10.41 -22.39 12.12
CA ARG A 87 -11.62 -23.19 11.82
C ARG A 87 -12.16 -23.93 13.06
N ARG A 88 -13.11 -23.32 13.77
CA ARG A 88 -14.37 -23.94 14.18
C ARG A 88 -15.36 -22.87 14.59
#